data_AF-A0A2R8B0E1-F1
#
_entry.id   AF-A0A2R8B0E1-F1
#
_cell.length_a   1.000
_cell.length_b   1.000
_cell.length_c   1.000
_cell.angle_alpha   90.00
_cell.angle_beta   90.00
_cell.angle_gamma   90.00
#
_symmetry.space_group_name_H-M   'P 1'
#
loop_
_entity.id
_entity.type
_entity.pdbx_description
1 polymer ?
#
loop_
_entity_poly.entity_id
_entity_poly.type
_entity_poly.pdbx_seq_one_letter_code
_entity_poly.pdbx_strand_id
1 'polypeptide(L)' 'MVAVGASTLEAQEVQISGSYVGSLPEFSELIALARQGALRPIPTMPFALDQAEAALSRLEGGKIIGRAILVNG' A
#
# COMPACT_ATOMS: atom_id res chain seq x y z
N MET A 1 -5.75 9.54 13.90
CA MET A 1 -5.48 10.29 15.13
C MET A 1 -5.06 9.29 16.20
N VAL A 2 -3.76 9.13 16.42
CA VAL A 2 -3.20 8.34 17.52
C VAL A 2 -2.38 9.32 18.34
N ALA A 3 -2.82 9.61 19.57
CA ALA A 3 -2.07 10.41 20.51
C ALA A 3 -1.02 9.52 21.17
N VAL A 4 0.26 9.79 20.92
CA VAL A 4 1.38 9.17 21.64
C VAL A 4 1.79 10.12 22.74
N GLY A 5 1.80 9.63 23.99
CA GLY A 5 2.05 10.43 25.19
C GLY A 5 3.43 11.08 25.20
N ALA A 6 3.46 12.35 25.62
CA ALA A 6 4.59 13.26 25.49
C ALA A 6 5.85 12.92 26.33
N SER A 7 5.80 11.94 27.23
CA SER A 7 6.85 11.74 28.25
C SER A 7 8.00 10.80 27.87
N THR A 8 8.05 10.25 26.65
CA THR A 8 9.11 9.30 26.23
C THR A 8 10.06 9.85 25.14
N LEU A 9 9.80 11.05 24.60
CA LEU A 9 10.60 11.64 23.52
C LEU A 9 11.82 12.45 24.02
N GLU A 10 11.97 12.67 25.32
CA GLU A 10 12.94 13.64 25.88
C GLU A 10 14.42 13.22 25.76
N ALA A 11 14.74 12.02 25.27
CA ALA A 11 16.12 11.52 25.14
C ALA A 11 16.53 11.08 23.72
N GLN A 12 15.68 11.26 22.70
CA GLN A 12 16.00 10.87 21.32
C GLN A 12 15.48 11.91 20.33
N GLU A 13 16.30 12.29 19.35
CA GLU A 13 15.92 13.17 18.24
C GLU A 13 14.99 12.42 17.29
N VAL A 14 13.71 12.32 17.65
CA VAL A 14 12.70 11.63 16.85
C VAL A 14 12.06 12.61 15.87
N GLN A 15 12.25 12.38 14.58
CA GLN A 15 11.54 13.10 13.52
C GLN A 15 10.30 12.30 13.07
N ILE A 16 9.14 12.96 13.06
CA ILE A 16 7.91 12.40 12.48
C ILE A 16 7.74 13.00 11.09
N SER A 17 7.78 12.16 10.06
CA SER A 17 7.51 12.54 8.67
C SER A 17 6.23 11.89 8.17
N GLY A 18 5.37 12.67 7.54
CA GLY A 18 4.20 12.18 6.83
C GLY A 18 4.54 11.91 5.36
N SER A 19 4.10 10.77 4.83
CA SER A 19 4.13 10.50 3.39
C SER A 19 2.70 10.28 2.90
N TYR A 20 2.31 11.06 1.89
CA TYR A 20 1.02 10.89 1.22
C TYR A 20 1.17 10.07 -0.06
N VAL A 21 2.20 10.38 -0.86
CA VAL A 21 2.65 9.64 -2.05
C VAL A 21 4.14 9.97 -2.30
N GLY A 22 4.74 9.34 -3.33
CA GLY A 22 6.07 9.67 -3.82
C GLY A 22 6.05 10.55 -5.08
N SER A 23 7.24 10.93 -5.53
CA SER A 23 7.45 11.70 -6.77
C SER A 23 7.55 10.80 -8.02
N LEU A 24 7.39 11.37 -9.22
CA LEU A 24 7.58 10.63 -10.48
C LEU A 24 9.02 10.06 -10.65
N PRO A 25 10.09 10.77 -10.27
CA PRO A 25 11.43 10.20 -10.23
C PRO A 25 11.53 8.97 -9.32
N GLU A 26 11.04 9.06 -8.08
CA GLU A 26 11.02 7.92 -7.14
C GLU A 26 10.25 6.72 -7.70
N PHE A 27 9.12 6.97 -8.37
CA PHE A 27 8.38 5.90 -9.03
C PHE A 27 9.20 5.24 -10.15
N SER A 28 9.97 6.02 -10.92
CA SER A 28 10.81 5.49 -11.99
C SER A 28 11.92 4.59 -11.46
N GLU A 29 12.54 4.98 -10.34
CA GLU A 29 13.53 4.17 -9.61
C GLU A 29 12.90 2.88 -9.07
N LEU A 30 11.69 2.97 -8.49
CA LEU A 30 10.94 1.81 -8.01
C LEU A 30 10.63 0.81 -9.13
N ILE A 31 10.22 1.29 -10.30
CA ILE A 31 9.95 0.43 -11.46
C ILE A 31 11.23 -0.24 -11.96
N ALA A 32 12.38 0.45 -11.95
CA ALA A 32 13.66 -0.16 -12.30
C ALA A 32 14.00 -1.34 -11.37
N LEU A 33 13.80 -1.17 -10.05
CA LEU A 33 13.98 -2.25 -9.07
C LEU A 33 12.99 -3.41 -9.28
N ALA A 34 11.73 -3.11 -9.59
CA ALA A 34 10.71 -4.11 -9.88
C ALA A 34 11.11 -4.99 -11.09
N ARG A 35 11.61 -4.36 -12.16
CA ARG A 35 12.05 -5.07 -13.38
C ARG A 35 13.26 -5.97 -13.15
N GLN A 36 14.11 -5.63 -12.18
CA GLN A 36 15.25 -6.46 -11.78
C GLN A 36 14.84 -7.66 -10.90
N GLY A 37 13.55 -7.80 -10.57
CA GLY A 37 13.07 -8.88 -9.69
C GLY A 37 13.42 -8.67 -8.22
N ALA A 38 13.85 -7.48 -7.81
CA ALA A 38 14.24 -7.18 -6.44
C ALA A 38 13.05 -7.09 -5.46
N LEU A 39 11.82 -7.06 -5.97
CA LEU A 39 10.59 -6.95 -5.17
C LEU A 39 9.98 -8.32 -4.91
N ARG A 40 9.62 -8.58 -3.64
CA ARG A 40 8.84 -9.77 -3.27
C ARG A 40 7.40 -9.63 -3.78
N PRO A 41 6.83 -10.67 -4.41
CA PRO A 41 5.43 -10.65 -4.81
C PRO A 41 4.51 -10.45 -3.61
N ILE A 42 3.49 -9.63 -3.80
CA ILE A 42 2.41 -9.44 -2.82
C ILE A 42 1.23 -10.31 -3.27
N PRO A 43 0.51 -10.99 -2.36
CA PRO A 43 -0.69 -11.73 -2.72
C PRO A 43 -1.68 -10.87 -3.48
N THR A 44 -2.20 -11.39 -4.59
CA THR A 44 -3.22 -10.73 -5.41
C THR A 44 -4.45 -11.60 -5.54
N MET A 45 -5.61 -10.95 -5.59
CA MET A 45 -6.90 -11.59 -5.78
C MET A 45 -7.56 -11.01 -7.03
N PRO A 46 -7.67 -11.76 -8.13
CA PRO A 46 -8.30 -11.28 -9.35
C PRO A 46 -9.82 -11.26 -9.23
N PHE A 47 -10.44 -10.29 -9.88
CA PHE A 47 -11.89 -10.15 -10.07
C PHE A 47 -12.16 -9.77 -11.53
N ALA A 48 -13.23 -10.30 -12.11
CA ALA A 48 -13.69 -9.80 -13.41
C ALA A 48 -14.17 -8.34 -13.28
N LEU A 49 -14.14 -7.58 -14.38
CA LEU A 49 -14.56 -6.17 -14.37
C LEU A 49 -16.01 -5.97 -13.90
N ASP A 50 -16.91 -6.89 -14.25
CA ASP A 50 -18.32 -6.88 -13.84
C ASP A 50 -18.52 -7.21 -12.34
N GLN A 51 -17.48 -7.67 -11.65
CA GLN A 51 -17.45 -7.96 -10.22
C GLN A 51 -16.86 -6.81 -9.39
N ALA A 52 -16.68 -5.61 -9.96
CA ALA A 52 -16.10 -4.46 -9.26
C ALA A 52 -16.81 -4.16 -7.91
N GLU A 53 -18.14 -4.18 -7.88
CA GLU A 53 -18.91 -3.96 -6.65
C GLU A 53 -18.62 -5.02 -5.58
N ALA A 54 -18.56 -6.30 -5.98
CA ALA A 54 -18.23 -7.38 -5.05
C ALA A 54 -16.81 -7.24 -4.49
N ALA A 55 -15.85 -6.78 -5.31
CA ALA A 55 -14.49 -6.50 -4.86
C ALA A 55 -14.46 -5.38 -3.81
N LEU A 56 -15.22 -4.30 -4.03
CA LEU A 56 -15.34 -3.18 -3.08
C LEU A 56 -16.01 -3.60 -1.76
N SER A 57 -17.12 -4.33 -1.80
CA SER A 57 -17.77 -4.82 -0.56
C SER A 57 -16.86 -5.74 0.25
N ARG A 58 -16.03 -6.55 -0.43
CA ARG A 58 -15.03 -7.39 0.24
C ARG A 58 -13.88 -6.57 0.83
N LEU A 59 -13.45 -5.52 0.15
CA LEU A 59 -12.42 -4.61 0.64
C LEU A 59 -12.90 -3.88 1.90
N GLU A 60 -14.12 -3.32 1.87
CA GLU A 60 -14.76 -2.66 3.01
C GLU A 60 -14.90 -3.62 4.19
N GLY A 61 -15.31 -4.87 3.94
CA GLY A 61 -15.39 -5.91 4.96
C GLY A 61 -14.06 -6.48 5.44
N GLY A 62 -12.91 -5.98 4.97
CA GLY A 62 -11.57 -6.48 5.36
C GLY A 62 -11.26 -7.91 4.88
N LYS A 63 -11.95 -8.40 3.85
CA LYS A 63 -11.86 -9.78 3.34
C LYS A 63 -10.87 -9.95 2.19
N ILE A 64 -10.06 -8.93 1.90
CA ILE A 64 -9.02 -8.95 0.88
C ILE A 64 -7.67 -9.11 1.57
N ILE A 65 -6.97 -10.18 1.23
CA ILE A 65 -5.57 -10.39 1.63
C ILE A 65 -4.71 -9.87 0.48
N GLY A 66 -3.87 -8.87 0.76
CA GLY A 66 -3.02 -8.25 -0.26
C GLY A 66 -3.80 -7.27 -1.14
N ARG A 67 -3.86 -7.51 -2.46
CA ARG A 67 -4.48 -6.57 -3.42
C ARG A 67 -5.58 -7.24 -4.24
N ALA A 68 -6.73 -6.58 -4.37
CA ALA A 68 -7.72 -6.91 -5.38
C ALA A 68 -7.29 -6.34 -6.73
N ILE A 69 -7.35 -7.14 -7.81
CA ILE A 69 -7.03 -6.69 -9.17
C ILE A 69 -8.24 -6.95 -10.05
N LEU A 70 -8.77 -5.89 -10.68
CA LEU A 70 -9.77 -6.05 -11.72
C LEU A 70 -9.07 -6.43 -13.02
N VAL A 71 -9.44 -7.57 -13.60
CA VAL A 71 -8.89 -8.07 -14.86
C VAL A 71 -9.94 -7.96 -15.95
N ASN A 72 -9.53 -7.44 -17.11
CA ASN A 72 -10.32 -7.53 -18.33
C ASN A 72 -10.11 -8.93 -18.93
N GLY A 73 -11.20 -9.58 -19.34
CA GLY A 73 -11.13 -10.82 -20.11
C GLY A 73 -10.63 -10.58 -21.52
#